data_AF-A0A2I1G5V9-F1
#
_entry.id   AF-A0A2I1G5V9-F1
#
_cell.length_a   1.000
_cell.length_b   1.000
_cell.length_c   1.000
_cell.angle_alpha   90.00
_cell.angle_beta   90.00
_cell.angle_gamma   90.00
#
_symmetry.space_group_name_H-M   'P 1'
#
loop_
_entity.id
_entity.type
_entity.pdbx_description
1 polymer ?
#
loop_
_entity_poly.entity_id
_entity_poly.type
_entity_poly.pdbx_seq_one_letter_code
_entity_poly.pdbx_strand_id
1 'polypeptide(L)'
;MSTTPIATYEDVKKYDMEALIAFMNGKFGLNENELGIFRDQGIDGESFLMLNEERFKECNIRMGPRAKLVNLINKLNNQKQSGATGFSREPTGLVHIFIDNPNIEIEGKQLISNLENVYEDQLYIDYGRLLKTVLNGRQIGDNPVIVGSCPPTNDSIWRELENLGCQVTVFDQNELGASISDAIQEHKRPGIIVVVSGDGNYRPVLRRALLRDWIVEIWFWDHGMSQHFKWINVPYRPDLQTRITYLDSYYTLFMYAYGRENSRDKKFLEINGDAVETWDNEQVMECYMNLNTFCWWYKPDGHSFHMYFDNLEQWREAKYWVKKIYPEVHEFQKGRYLMLTFFHIALHLLLIIFCCFFERKQLDLEFGISTILWFVIPSIYTYYTIDELGDIPLFCPSNYPYKNSKLLHLCQIRIANLICMWIMFVITLIATIIMCVPEKTYKDMVGIDNDGRD
;
A
#
# COMPACT_ATOMS: atom_id res chain seq x y z
N MET A 1 54.21 14.78 -19.41
CA MET A 1 54.15 13.60 -20.30
C MET A 1 52.85 13.68 -21.10
N SER A 2 52.96 13.44 -22.40
CA SER A 2 52.05 13.84 -23.49
C SER A 2 50.54 13.68 -23.21
N THR A 3 49.83 14.81 -23.14
CA THR A 3 48.37 14.86 -23.23
C THR A 3 47.98 14.66 -24.70
N THR A 4 47.73 13.41 -25.08
CA THR A 4 47.16 13.09 -26.40
C THR A 4 45.80 13.79 -26.52
N PRO A 5 45.48 14.44 -27.65
CA PRO A 5 44.22 15.16 -27.81
C PRO A 5 43.04 14.20 -27.64
N ILE A 6 42.02 14.65 -26.90
CA ILE A 6 40.72 13.97 -26.88
C ILE A 6 40.12 14.17 -28.27
N ALA A 7 40.15 13.13 -29.11
CA ALA A 7 39.57 13.20 -30.45
C ALA A 7 38.07 13.54 -30.36
N THR A 8 37.59 14.43 -31.20
CA THR A 8 36.18 14.82 -31.26
C THR A 8 35.40 13.92 -32.22
N TYR A 9 34.06 13.96 -32.15
CA TYR A 9 33.20 13.25 -33.11
C TYR A 9 33.59 13.52 -34.57
N GLU A 10 33.83 14.79 -34.93
CA GLU A 10 34.20 15.19 -36.29
C GLU A 10 35.61 14.74 -36.71
N ASP A 11 36.50 14.53 -35.75
CA ASP A 11 37.83 13.97 -36.03
C ASP A 11 37.74 12.48 -36.30
N VAL A 12 37.06 11.74 -35.41
CA VAL A 12 36.91 10.29 -35.52
C VAL A 12 36.11 9.91 -36.75
N LYS A 13 35.07 10.67 -37.10
CA LYS A 13 34.27 10.43 -38.31
C LYS A 13 35.10 10.45 -39.60
N LYS A 14 36.18 11.24 -39.64
CA LYS A 14 37.05 11.39 -40.81
C LYS A 14 38.17 10.35 -40.87
N TYR A 15 38.32 9.50 -39.86
CA TYR A 15 39.34 8.47 -39.87
C TYR A 15 39.00 7.41 -40.92
N ASP A 16 39.97 7.16 -41.79
CA ASP A 16 40.00 5.90 -42.53
C ASP A 16 40.30 4.74 -41.57
N MET A 17 40.19 3.52 -42.08
CA MET A 17 40.37 2.29 -41.31
C MET A 17 41.71 2.25 -40.56
N GLU A 18 42.82 2.63 -41.22
CA GLU A 18 44.15 2.58 -40.61
C GLU A 18 44.34 3.69 -39.57
N ALA A 19 43.80 4.88 -39.81
CA ALA A 19 43.79 5.98 -38.84
C ALA A 19 42.95 5.64 -37.60
N LEU A 20 41.82 4.95 -37.77
CA LEU A 20 40.99 4.47 -36.66
C LEU A 20 41.72 3.41 -35.84
N ILE A 21 42.35 2.42 -36.49
CA ILE A 21 43.15 1.39 -35.82
C ILE A 21 44.31 2.03 -35.06
N ALA A 22 45.03 2.98 -35.67
CA ALA A 22 46.10 3.72 -35.02
C ALA A 22 45.59 4.54 -33.81
N PHE A 23 44.39 5.10 -33.91
CA PHE A 23 43.76 5.82 -32.80
C PHE A 23 43.44 4.90 -31.61
N MET A 24 42.99 3.67 -31.87
CA MET A 24 42.65 2.67 -30.85
C MET A 24 43.85 1.87 -30.33
N ASN A 25 44.93 1.78 -31.11
CA ASN A 25 46.11 1.00 -30.74
C ASN A 25 46.76 1.51 -29.45
N GLY A 26 47.05 0.58 -28.53
CA GLY A 26 47.55 0.90 -27.18
C GLY A 26 46.52 1.59 -26.27
N LYS A 27 45.28 1.80 -26.73
CA LYS A 27 44.16 2.37 -25.96
C LYS A 27 43.06 1.32 -25.78
N PHE A 28 42.20 1.52 -24.78
CA PHE A 28 41.01 0.69 -24.50
C PHE A 28 41.25 -0.80 -24.17
N GLY A 29 42.48 -1.30 -24.26
CA GLY A 29 42.86 -2.66 -23.86
C GLY A 29 42.59 -3.75 -24.90
N LEU A 30 42.47 -3.36 -26.18
CA LEU A 30 42.34 -4.29 -27.31
C LEU A 30 43.69 -4.98 -27.58
N ASN A 31 43.65 -6.26 -27.96
CA ASN A 31 44.83 -6.97 -28.45
C ASN A 31 44.94 -6.87 -30.00
N GLU A 32 46.05 -7.34 -30.57
CA GLU A 32 46.28 -7.25 -32.03
C GLU A 32 45.21 -7.98 -32.85
N ASN A 33 44.70 -9.12 -32.36
CA ASN A 33 43.62 -9.84 -33.04
C ASN A 33 42.31 -9.03 -33.05
N GLU A 34 41.95 -8.41 -31.93
CA GLU A 34 40.76 -7.56 -31.81
C GLU A 34 40.86 -6.29 -32.65
N LEU A 35 42.05 -5.70 -32.78
CA LEU A 35 42.30 -4.59 -33.71
C LEU A 35 42.24 -5.06 -35.18
N GLY A 36 42.72 -6.27 -35.46
CA GLY A 36 42.63 -6.92 -36.77
C GLY A 36 41.19 -7.06 -37.27
N ILE A 37 40.22 -7.26 -36.38
CA ILE A 37 38.79 -7.39 -36.75
C ILE A 37 38.26 -6.12 -37.42
N PHE A 38 38.69 -4.93 -36.98
CA PHE A 38 38.31 -3.67 -37.64
C PHE A 38 38.88 -3.59 -39.06
N ARG A 39 40.08 -4.15 -39.27
CA ARG A 39 40.70 -4.25 -40.60
C ARG A 39 39.97 -5.25 -41.49
N ASP A 40 39.70 -6.44 -40.96
CA ASP A 40 39.06 -7.55 -41.69
C ASP A 40 37.62 -7.22 -42.09
N GLN A 41 36.91 -6.46 -41.26
CA GLN A 41 35.53 -6.03 -41.51
C GLN A 41 35.44 -4.67 -42.23
N GLY A 42 36.57 -4.02 -42.52
CA GLY A 42 36.59 -2.73 -43.21
C GLY A 42 35.90 -1.59 -42.43
N ILE A 43 36.03 -1.58 -41.11
CA ILE A 43 35.39 -0.59 -40.23
C ILE A 43 36.23 0.69 -40.23
N ASP A 44 35.71 1.74 -40.88
CA ASP A 44 36.24 3.10 -40.83
C ASP A 44 35.65 3.91 -39.67
N GLY A 45 36.11 5.14 -39.49
CA GLY A 45 35.71 6.02 -38.40
C GLY A 45 34.22 6.36 -38.38
N GLU A 46 33.59 6.52 -39.54
CA GLU A 46 32.14 6.75 -39.64
C GLU A 46 31.34 5.51 -39.23
N SER A 47 31.73 4.33 -39.72
CA SER A 47 31.12 3.05 -39.37
C SER A 47 31.28 2.71 -37.89
N PHE A 48 32.46 3.02 -37.33
CA PHE A 48 32.76 2.82 -35.91
C PHE A 48 31.80 3.57 -34.98
N LEU A 49 31.47 4.82 -35.32
CA LEU A 49 30.55 5.65 -34.53
C LEU A 49 29.11 5.13 -34.50
N MET A 50 28.77 4.17 -35.36
CA MET A 50 27.47 3.50 -35.43
C MET A 50 27.42 2.15 -34.71
N LEU A 51 28.56 1.66 -34.20
CA LEU A 51 28.62 0.37 -33.50
C LEU A 51 28.03 0.47 -32.09
N ASN A 52 27.33 -0.59 -31.68
CA ASN A 52 26.74 -0.73 -30.35
C ASN A 52 27.25 -2.02 -29.67
N GLU A 53 26.80 -2.25 -28.44
CA GLU A 53 27.27 -3.40 -27.67
C GLU A 53 27.02 -4.75 -28.37
N GLU A 54 25.89 -4.92 -29.03
CA GLU A 54 25.55 -6.16 -29.76
C GLU A 54 26.48 -6.37 -30.96
N ARG A 55 26.76 -5.31 -31.73
CA ARG A 55 27.68 -5.39 -32.88
C ARG A 55 29.11 -5.72 -32.45
N PHE A 56 29.58 -5.16 -31.34
CA PHE A 56 30.89 -5.54 -30.80
C PHE A 56 30.90 -6.98 -30.25
N LYS A 57 29.76 -7.50 -29.80
CA LYS A 57 29.63 -8.90 -29.39
C LYS A 57 29.67 -9.84 -30.61
N GLU A 58 29.03 -9.48 -31.72
CA GLU A 58 29.16 -10.18 -33.02
C GLU A 58 30.61 -10.17 -33.53
N CYS A 59 31.34 -9.09 -33.27
CA CYS A 59 32.77 -8.96 -33.56
C CYS A 59 33.67 -9.71 -32.55
N ASN A 60 33.13 -10.54 -31.65
CA ASN A 60 33.88 -11.28 -30.64
C ASN A 60 34.85 -10.44 -29.78
N ILE A 61 34.57 -9.14 -29.59
CA ILE A 61 35.38 -8.27 -28.75
C ILE A 61 35.12 -8.59 -27.28
N ARG A 62 36.18 -8.72 -26.49
CA ARG A 62 36.09 -9.03 -25.05
C ARG A 62 35.27 -7.96 -24.31
N MET A 63 34.54 -8.40 -23.28
CA MET A 63 33.61 -7.57 -22.50
C MET A 63 34.24 -6.25 -21.99
N GLY A 64 35.46 -6.30 -21.45
CA GLY A 64 36.14 -5.12 -20.89
C GLY A 64 36.45 -4.03 -21.93
N PRO A 65 37.19 -4.34 -23.01
CA PRO A 65 37.40 -3.43 -24.12
C PRO A 65 36.09 -2.96 -24.78
N ARG A 66 35.12 -3.87 -24.95
CA ARG A 66 33.81 -3.57 -25.51
C ARG A 66 33.07 -2.46 -24.74
N ALA A 67 32.98 -2.58 -23.42
CA ALA A 67 32.33 -1.57 -22.58
C ALA A 67 33.01 -0.19 -22.70
N LYS A 68 34.35 -0.16 -22.84
CA LYS A 68 35.11 1.09 -23.03
C LYS A 68 34.85 1.73 -24.40
N LEU A 69 34.74 0.92 -25.46
CA LEU A 69 34.43 1.41 -26.80
C LEU A 69 33.00 1.94 -26.90
N VAL A 70 32.02 1.25 -26.32
CA VAL A 70 30.62 1.72 -26.27
C VAL A 70 30.54 3.05 -25.51
N ASN A 71 31.22 3.17 -24.36
CA ASN A 71 31.25 4.43 -23.62
C ASN A 71 31.92 5.56 -24.42
N LEU A 72 33.00 5.27 -25.16
CA LEU A 72 33.64 6.24 -26.05
C LEU A 72 32.68 6.72 -27.14
N ILE A 73 32.01 5.80 -27.84
CA ILE A 73 31.06 6.12 -28.91
C ILE A 73 29.92 6.98 -28.36
N ASN A 74 29.38 6.63 -27.19
CA ASN A 74 28.35 7.44 -26.53
C ASN A 74 28.84 8.87 -26.23
N LYS A 75 30.07 9.00 -25.71
CA LYS A 75 30.67 10.33 -25.45
C LYS A 75 30.86 11.15 -26.73
N LEU A 76 31.35 10.52 -27.81
CA LEU A 76 31.54 11.19 -29.11
C LEU A 76 30.18 11.59 -29.72
N ASN A 77 29.21 10.70 -29.70
CA ASN A 77 27.86 10.98 -30.22
C ASN A 77 27.15 12.10 -29.43
N ASN A 78 27.44 12.26 -28.15
CA ASN A 78 26.94 13.37 -27.35
C ASN A 78 27.60 14.72 -27.71
N GLN A 79 28.86 14.73 -28.18
CA GLN A 79 29.52 15.97 -28.64
C GLN A 79 28.85 16.57 -29.88
N LYS A 80 28.30 15.72 -30.78
CA LYS A 80 27.53 16.14 -31.96
C LYS A 80 26.37 17.09 -31.63
N GLN A 81 25.83 17.01 -30.41
CA GLN A 81 24.68 17.81 -29.97
C GLN A 81 25.05 19.23 -29.51
N SER A 82 26.35 19.53 -29.33
CA SER A 82 26.83 20.82 -28.80
C SER A 82 27.32 21.83 -29.85
N GLY A 83 27.38 21.45 -31.14
CA GLY A 83 27.98 22.27 -32.21
C GLY A 83 27.02 22.97 -33.18
N ALA A 84 25.69 22.83 -33.04
CA ALA A 84 24.72 23.45 -33.93
C ALA A 84 23.94 24.56 -33.20
N THR A 85 24.27 25.83 -33.49
CA THR A 85 23.46 26.98 -33.10
C THR A 85 22.12 26.97 -33.84
N GLY A 86 21.03 26.72 -33.12
CA GLY A 86 19.66 26.92 -33.62
C GLY A 86 18.65 26.04 -32.90
N PHE A 87 17.82 26.65 -32.03
CA PHE A 87 16.72 26.05 -31.25
C PHE A 87 17.04 24.72 -30.55
N SER A 88 17.13 24.75 -29.22
CA SER A 88 17.18 23.54 -28.38
C SER A 88 16.09 22.53 -28.81
N ARG A 89 16.50 21.48 -29.53
CA ARG A 89 15.69 20.29 -29.83
C ARG A 89 15.52 19.38 -28.63
N GLU A 90 16.16 19.71 -27.50
CA GLU A 90 15.94 18.93 -26.28
C GLU A 90 14.47 19.02 -25.86
N PRO A 91 13.86 17.86 -25.52
CA PRO A 91 12.52 17.81 -24.98
C PRO A 91 12.38 18.77 -23.81
N THR A 92 11.24 19.43 -23.70
CA THR A 92 10.96 20.42 -22.65
C THR A 92 11.02 19.83 -21.24
N GLY A 93 10.98 18.50 -21.12
CA GLY A 93 10.85 17.77 -19.85
C GLY A 93 9.44 17.79 -19.27
N LEU A 94 8.51 18.51 -19.91
CA LEU A 94 7.11 18.58 -19.52
C LEU A 94 6.39 17.27 -19.85
N VAL A 95 5.52 16.83 -18.93
CA VAL A 95 4.82 15.55 -19.02
C VAL A 95 3.37 15.76 -19.47
N HIS A 96 2.95 15.03 -20.48
CA HIS A 96 1.58 15.03 -21.03
C HIS A 96 0.99 13.64 -20.81
N ILE A 97 -0.08 13.55 -20.02
CA ILE A 97 -0.60 12.28 -19.49
C ILE A 97 -1.93 11.92 -20.16
N PHE A 98 -2.00 10.69 -20.65
CA PHE A 98 -3.15 10.13 -21.37
C PHE A 98 -3.55 8.81 -20.73
N ILE A 99 -4.76 8.74 -20.17
CA ILE A 99 -5.25 7.61 -19.38
C ILE A 99 -6.40 6.92 -20.12
N ASP A 100 -6.23 5.63 -20.43
CA ASP A 100 -7.29 4.76 -20.95
C ASP A 100 -8.00 4.07 -19.79
N ASN A 101 -9.03 4.71 -19.26
CA ASN A 101 -9.53 4.34 -17.95
C ASN A 101 -10.08 2.90 -17.87
N PRO A 102 -11.01 2.46 -18.75
CA PRO A 102 -11.57 1.11 -18.68
C PRO A 102 -10.50 0.02 -18.80
N ASN A 103 -9.45 0.27 -19.59
CA ASN A 103 -8.35 -0.67 -19.80
C ASN A 103 -7.56 -0.89 -18.50
N ILE A 104 -7.26 0.18 -17.76
CA ILE A 104 -6.55 0.11 -16.48
C ILE A 104 -7.43 -0.55 -15.41
N GLU A 105 -8.70 -0.18 -15.36
CA GLU A 105 -9.62 -0.66 -14.31
C GLU A 105 -9.87 -2.15 -14.44
N ILE A 106 -10.17 -2.66 -15.63
CA ILE A 106 -10.50 -4.08 -15.87
C ILE A 106 -9.28 -4.97 -15.55
N GLU A 107 -8.15 -4.71 -16.18
CA GLU A 107 -6.93 -5.52 -16.03
C GLU A 107 -6.37 -5.38 -14.60
N GLY A 108 -6.45 -4.19 -14.00
CA GLY A 108 -6.01 -3.95 -12.62
C GLY A 108 -6.86 -4.72 -11.61
N LYS A 109 -8.19 -4.67 -11.74
CA LYS A 109 -9.10 -5.43 -10.89
C LYS A 109 -8.85 -6.92 -10.97
N GLN A 110 -8.67 -7.45 -12.18
CA GLN A 110 -8.40 -8.87 -12.38
C GLN A 110 -7.08 -9.34 -11.74
N LEU A 111 -6.02 -8.53 -11.81
CA LEU A 111 -4.75 -8.87 -11.18
C LEU A 111 -4.82 -8.76 -9.66
N ILE A 112 -5.29 -7.63 -9.16
CA ILE A 112 -5.24 -7.32 -7.73
C ILE A 112 -6.25 -8.18 -6.94
N SER A 113 -7.39 -8.54 -7.55
CA SER A 113 -8.35 -9.47 -6.92
C SER A 113 -7.70 -10.80 -6.53
N ASN A 114 -6.86 -11.33 -7.42
CA ASN A 114 -6.12 -12.57 -7.19
C ASN A 114 -4.94 -12.38 -6.22
N LEU A 115 -4.19 -11.28 -6.32
CA LEU A 115 -3.04 -11.02 -5.45
C LEU A 115 -3.43 -10.76 -4.00
N GLU A 116 -4.48 -9.96 -3.79
CA GLU A 116 -4.92 -9.50 -2.46
C GLU A 116 -6.10 -10.31 -1.90
N ASN A 117 -6.58 -11.29 -2.66
CA ASN A 117 -7.76 -12.11 -2.34
C ASN A 117 -9.00 -11.25 -2.03
N VAL A 118 -9.31 -10.32 -2.94
CA VAL A 118 -10.42 -9.35 -2.86
C VAL A 118 -11.38 -9.58 -4.02
N TYR A 119 -12.67 -9.37 -3.82
CA TYR A 119 -13.62 -9.36 -4.94
C TYR A 119 -13.41 -8.11 -5.82
N GLU A 120 -13.53 -8.28 -7.14
CA GLU A 120 -13.31 -7.20 -8.12
C GLU A 120 -14.26 -6.00 -7.92
N ASP A 121 -15.47 -6.23 -7.41
CA ASP A 121 -16.46 -5.20 -7.10
C ASP A 121 -16.13 -4.36 -5.86
N GLN A 122 -15.20 -4.83 -5.03
CA GLN A 122 -14.66 -4.10 -3.87
C GLN A 122 -13.40 -3.31 -4.22
N LEU A 123 -12.83 -3.46 -5.42
CA LEU A 123 -11.60 -2.79 -5.82
C LEU A 123 -11.88 -1.45 -6.51
N TYR A 124 -11.08 -0.45 -6.16
CA TYR A 124 -11.20 0.91 -6.67
C TYR A 124 -9.82 1.51 -6.95
N ILE A 125 -9.79 2.49 -7.85
CA ILE A 125 -8.62 3.29 -8.21
C ILE A 125 -8.85 4.70 -7.68
N ASP A 126 -7.87 5.24 -6.97
CA ASP A 126 -7.76 6.67 -6.68
C ASP A 126 -6.95 7.34 -7.81
N TYR A 127 -7.64 8.09 -8.67
CA TYR A 127 -7.02 8.63 -9.88
C TYR A 127 -6.05 9.78 -9.60
N GLY A 128 -6.26 10.55 -8.53
CA GLY A 128 -5.30 11.57 -8.13
C GLY A 128 -3.98 10.96 -7.66
N ARG A 129 -4.04 9.84 -6.94
CA ARG A 129 -2.86 9.06 -6.56
C ARG A 129 -2.20 8.37 -7.75
N LEU A 130 -2.98 7.84 -8.69
CA LEU A 130 -2.44 7.30 -9.95
C LEU A 130 -1.69 8.40 -10.72
N LEU A 131 -2.31 9.58 -10.87
CA LEU A 131 -1.69 10.74 -11.51
C LEU A 131 -0.38 11.13 -10.84
N LYS A 132 -0.37 11.23 -9.51
CA LYS A 132 0.83 11.55 -8.71
C LYS A 132 1.93 10.51 -8.87
N THR A 133 1.56 9.23 -8.91
CA THR A 133 2.49 8.10 -9.10
C THR A 133 3.16 8.17 -10.48
N VAL A 134 2.36 8.39 -11.53
CA VAL A 134 2.83 8.48 -12.91
C VAL A 134 3.66 9.75 -13.13
N LEU A 135 3.23 10.88 -12.56
CA LEU A 135 3.94 12.14 -12.69
C LEU A 135 5.28 12.11 -11.94
N ASN A 136 5.35 11.45 -10.78
CA ASN A 136 6.55 11.25 -9.98
C ASN A 136 7.33 12.56 -9.73
N GLY A 137 6.60 13.63 -9.37
CA GLY A 137 7.15 14.95 -9.09
C GLY A 137 7.63 15.76 -10.31
N ARG A 138 7.44 15.26 -11.54
CA ARG A 138 7.76 15.98 -12.77
C ARG A 138 6.75 17.10 -13.03
N GLN A 139 7.16 18.10 -13.82
CA GLN A 139 6.26 19.19 -14.18
C GLN A 139 5.30 18.76 -15.30
N ILE A 140 4.02 19.06 -15.12
CA ILE A 140 2.99 18.79 -16.11
C ILE A 140 3.02 19.83 -17.24
N GLY A 141 2.83 19.37 -18.47
CA GLY A 141 2.85 20.21 -19.68
C GLY A 141 1.49 20.79 -20.04
N ASP A 142 0.47 19.94 -20.08
CA ASP A 142 -0.93 20.31 -20.29
C ASP A 142 -1.85 19.55 -19.33
N ASN A 143 -3.12 19.94 -19.35
CA ASN A 143 -4.22 19.20 -18.75
C ASN A 143 -4.17 17.69 -19.06
N PRO A 144 -4.20 16.80 -18.05
CA PRO A 144 -4.31 15.37 -18.29
C PRO A 144 -5.58 15.04 -19.06
N VAL A 145 -5.47 14.07 -19.95
CA VAL A 145 -6.60 13.56 -20.74
C VAL A 145 -6.97 12.18 -20.23
N ILE A 146 -8.23 12.02 -19.82
CA ILE A 146 -8.80 10.75 -19.39
C ILE A 146 -9.89 10.36 -20.37
N VAL A 147 -9.80 9.16 -20.95
CA VAL A 147 -10.76 8.67 -21.93
C VAL A 147 -11.49 7.45 -21.39
N GLY A 148 -12.78 7.40 -21.68
CA GLY A 148 -13.67 6.34 -21.21
C GLY A 148 -14.48 6.78 -19.99
N SER A 149 -14.59 5.94 -18.97
CA SER A 149 -15.40 6.25 -17.79
C SER A 149 -14.80 7.43 -17.02
N CYS A 150 -15.63 8.42 -16.69
CA CYS A 150 -15.23 9.55 -15.87
C CYS A 150 -14.88 9.09 -14.43
N PRO A 151 -13.79 9.57 -13.82
CA PRO A 151 -13.52 9.36 -12.41
C PRO A 151 -14.70 9.80 -11.52
N PRO A 152 -14.91 9.17 -10.34
CA PRO A 152 -15.93 9.59 -9.38
C PRO A 152 -15.79 11.07 -8.98
N THR A 153 -16.90 11.76 -8.73
CA THR A 153 -16.89 13.19 -8.36
C THR A 153 -16.21 13.49 -7.03
N ASN A 154 -16.09 12.48 -6.16
CA ASN A 154 -15.41 12.55 -4.87
C ASN A 154 -13.96 12.01 -4.91
N ASP A 155 -13.42 11.73 -6.09
CA ASP A 155 -12.04 11.26 -6.25
C ASP A 155 -11.01 12.37 -5.94
N SER A 156 -9.83 11.97 -5.44
CA SER A 156 -8.76 12.91 -5.09
C SER A 156 -8.18 13.66 -6.30
N ILE A 157 -8.41 13.15 -7.51
CA ILE A 157 -7.93 13.73 -8.76
C ILE A 157 -8.35 15.20 -8.92
N TRP A 158 -9.58 15.56 -8.56
CA TRP A 158 -10.10 16.91 -8.78
C TRP A 158 -9.30 17.96 -7.99
N ARG A 159 -8.93 17.62 -6.76
CA ARG A 159 -8.09 18.47 -5.92
C ARG A 159 -6.63 18.45 -6.37
N GLU A 160 -6.10 17.31 -6.80
CA GLU A 160 -4.73 17.24 -7.30
C GLU A 160 -4.55 18.11 -8.57
N LEU A 161 -5.55 18.13 -9.45
CA LEU A 161 -5.56 18.99 -10.63
C LEU A 161 -5.65 20.48 -10.27
N GLU A 162 -6.49 20.83 -9.30
CA GLU A 162 -6.57 22.19 -8.77
C GLU A 162 -5.22 22.65 -8.22
N ASN A 163 -4.54 21.79 -7.45
CA ASN A 163 -3.19 22.06 -6.93
C ASN A 163 -2.14 22.23 -8.03
N LEU A 164 -2.28 21.51 -9.14
CA LEU A 164 -1.41 21.61 -10.32
C LEU A 164 -1.78 22.80 -11.22
N GLY A 165 -2.89 23.49 -10.97
CA GLY A 165 -3.42 24.55 -11.84
C GLY A 165 -3.93 24.02 -13.19
N CYS A 166 -4.29 22.75 -13.25
CA CYS A 166 -4.77 22.07 -14.45
C CYS A 166 -6.27 21.77 -14.35
N GLN A 167 -6.89 21.50 -15.49
CA GLN A 167 -8.20 20.86 -15.58
C GLN A 167 -8.02 19.46 -16.19
N VAL A 168 -8.95 18.54 -15.94
CA VAL A 168 -8.98 17.26 -16.68
C VAL A 168 -9.96 17.39 -17.84
N THR A 169 -9.51 16.92 -19.01
CA THR A 169 -10.40 16.74 -20.15
C THR A 169 -10.85 15.28 -20.16
N VAL A 170 -12.14 15.05 -19.91
CA VAL A 170 -12.77 13.73 -19.98
C VAL A 170 -13.48 13.60 -21.32
N PHE A 171 -13.17 12.53 -22.05
CA PHE A 171 -13.86 12.20 -23.30
C PHE A 171 -14.56 10.85 -23.20
N ASP A 172 -15.68 10.72 -23.92
CA ASP A 172 -16.32 9.43 -24.19
C ASP A 172 -15.39 8.54 -25.05
N GLN A 173 -15.67 7.23 -25.09
CA GLN A 173 -14.75 6.21 -25.64
C GLN A 173 -14.14 6.55 -27.02
N ASN A 174 -12.88 6.14 -27.23
CA ASN A 174 -12.10 6.18 -28.48
C ASN A 174 -11.40 7.50 -28.87
N GLU A 175 -11.35 8.53 -28.01
CA GLU A 175 -10.70 9.80 -28.36
C GLU A 175 -9.20 9.89 -27.98
N LEU A 176 -8.65 8.91 -27.25
CA LEU A 176 -7.28 8.98 -26.71
C LEU A 176 -6.22 9.16 -27.81
N GLY A 177 -6.34 8.42 -28.92
CA GLY A 177 -5.42 8.52 -30.04
C GLY A 177 -5.50 9.86 -30.79
N ALA A 178 -6.67 10.51 -30.78
CA ALA A 178 -6.87 11.84 -31.33
C ALA A 178 -6.22 12.89 -30.41
N SER A 179 -6.48 12.84 -29.11
CA SER A 179 -5.88 13.76 -28.14
C SER A 179 -4.34 13.68 -28.12
N ILE A 180 -3.77 12.47 -28.24
CA ILE A 180 -2.31 12.31 -28.38
C ILE A 180 -1.84 12.96 -29.70
N SER A 181 -2.59 12.78 -30.80
CA SER A 181 -2.22 13.40 -32.09
C SER A 181 -2.32 14.92 -32.06
N ASP A 182 -3.25 15.49 -31.29
CA ASP A 182 -3.41 16.93 -31.11
C ASP A 182 -2.25 17.52 -30.30
N ALA A 183 -1.89 16.90 -29.17
CA ALA A 183 -0.70 17.30 -28.39
C ALA A 183 0.59 17.27 -29.23
N ILE A 184 0.75 16.24 -30.08
CA ILE A 184 1.90 16.13 -30.99
C ILE A 184 1.90 17.23 -32.08
N GLN A 185 0.74 17.79 -32.44
CA GLN A 185 0.60 18.82 -33.46
C GLN A 185 0.71 20.24 -32.89
N GLU A 186 0.13 20.48 -31.72
CA GLU A 186 0.05 21.80 -31.09
C GLU A 186 1.39 22.22 -30.45
N HIS A 187 2.14 21.26 -29.89
CA HIS A 187 3.39 21.55 -29.19
C HIS A 187 4.57 21.58 -30.16
N LYS A 188 5.05 22.80 -30.41
CA LYS A 188 6.21 23.07 -31.29
C LYS A 188 7.53 22.48 -30.77
N ARG A 189 7.61 22.19 -29.47
CA ARG A 189 8.77 21.54 -28.84
C ARG A 189 8.29 20.23 -28.21
N PRO A 190 8.98 19.10 -28.43
CA PRO A 190 8.58 17.82 -27.87
C PRO A 190 8.71 17.83 -26.34
N GLY A 191 7.84 17.09 -25.67
CA GLY A 191 7.90 16.80 -24.24
C GLY A 191 8.00 15.29 -23.99
N ILE A 192 7.39 14.86 -22.90
CA ILE A 192 7.23 13.45 -22.51
C ILE A 192 5.75 13.10 -22.62
N ILE A 193 5.41 12.15 -23.50
CA ILE A 193 4.08 11.55 -23.54
C ILE A 193 4.07 10.35 -22.61
N VAL A 194 3.18 10.37 -21.63
CA VAL A 194 2.90 9.21 -20.78
C VAL A 194 1.53 8.67 -21.16
N VAL A 195 1.50 7.42 -21.63
CA VAL A 195 0.26 6.70 -21.89
C VAL A 195 0.07 5.62 -20.85
N VAL A 196 -1.09 5.65 -20.19
CA VAL A 196 -1.52 4.64 -19.24
C VAL A 196 -2.55 3.75 -19.93
N SER A 197 -2.05 2.75 -20.68
CA SER A 197 -2.87 1.77 -21.42
C SER A 197 -2.02 0.59 -21.91
N GLY A 198 -2.65 -0.57 -22.08
CA GLY A 198 -2.06 -1.77 -22.69
C GLY A 198 -2.49 -2.01 -24.14
N ASP A 199 -3.38 -1.19 -24.68
CA ASP A 199 -3.98 -1.40 -26.00
C ASP A 199 -2.99 -1.08 -27.14
N GLY A 200 -2.77 -2.09 -28.01
CA GLY A 200 -1.95 -1.98 -29.21
C GLY A 200 -2.47 -0.99 -30.25
N ASN A 201 -3.74 -0.58 -30.18
CA ASN A 201 -4.35 0.37 -31.11
C ASN A 201 -3.64 1.74 -31.12
N TYR A 202 -2.97 2.12 -30.02
CA TYR A 202 -2.23 3.38 -29.94
C TYR A 202 -0.84 3.33 -30.58
N ARG A 203 -0.37 2.15 -31.02
CA ARG A 203 0.94 2.00 -31.70
C ARG A 203 1.22 3.05 -32.78
N PRO A 204 0.29 3.32 -33.74
CA PRO A 204 0.61 4.21 -34.86
C PRO A 204 0.84 5.65 -34.39
N VAL A 205 0.11 6.12 -33.39
CA VAL A 205 0.27 7.48 -32.86
C VAL A 205 1.54 7.60 -32.02
N LEU A 206 1.86 6.61 -31.19
CA LEU A 206 3.09 6.60 -30.40
C LEU A 206 4.34 6.52 -31.28
N ARG A 207 4.28 5.76 -32.38
CA ARG A 207 5.34 5.75 -33.39
C ARG A 207 5.53 7.13 -34.04
N ARG A 208 4.45 7.89 -34.28
CA ARG A 208 4.54 9.28 -34.78
C ARG A 208 5.17 10.22 -33.74
N ALA A 209 4.86 10.03 -32.47
CA ALA A 209 5.46 10.79 -31.37
C ALA A 209 6.98 10.61 -31.34
N LEU A 210 7.45 9.35 -31.33
CA LEU A 210 8.86 9.01 -31.35
C LEU A 210 9.59 9.63 -32.56
N LEU A 211 8.99 9.56 -33.76
CA LEU A 211 9.55 10.16 -34.98
C LEU A 211 9.62 11.70 -34.93
N ARG A 212 8.92 12.34 -34.00
CA ARG A 212 8.95 13.78 -33.74
C ARG A 212 9.74 14.12 -32.47
N ASP A 213 10.65 13.23 -32.07
CA ASP A 213 11.57 13.40 -30.93
C ASP A 213 10.86 13.52 -29.56
N TRP A 214 9.62 13.06 -29.45
CA TRP A 214 8.96 12.90 -28.14
C TRP A 214 9.51 11.70 -27.39
N ILE A 215 9.69 11.85 -26.07
CA ILE A 215 9.90 10.70 -25.20
C ILE A 215 8.54 10.06 -24.94
N VAL A 216 8.43 8.75 -25.15
CA VAL A 216 7.19 8.01 -24.92
C VAL A 216 7.38 7.03 -23.78
N GLU A 217 6.58 7.18 -22.74
CA GLU A 217 6.50 6.31 -21.58
C GLU A 217 5.15 5.59 -21.58
N ILE A 218 5.18 4.26 -21.43
CA ILE A 218 3.99 3.42 -21.34
C ILE A 218 3.93 2.86 -19.92
N TRP A 219 2.82 3.12 -19.24
CA TRP A 219 2.54 2.63 -17.90
C TRP A 219 1.36 1.67 -17.96
N PHE A 220 1.57 0.39 -17.66
CA PHE A 220 0.47 -0.58 -17.67
C PHE A 220 0.77 -1.84 -16.86
N TRP A 221 -0.25 -2.68 -16.69
CA TRP A 221 -0.14 -4.01 -16.09
C TRP A 221 0.63 -4.96 -17.01
N ASP A 222 1.61 -5.70 -16.50
CA ASP A 222 2.45 -6.57 -17.35
C ASP A 222 1.64 -7.66 -18.07
N HIS A 223 0.65 -8.24 -17.37
CA HIS A 223 -0.19 -9.32 -17.87
C HIS A 223 -1.18 -8.85 -18.95
N GLY A 224 -1.77 -7.66 -18.80
CA GLY A 224 -2.73 -7.09 -19.74
C GLY A 224 -2.09 -6.40 -20.95
N MET A 225 -0.77 -6.18 -20.92
CA MET A 225 -0.09 -5.47 -22.01
C MET A 225 0.06 -6.35 -23.26
N SER A 226 -0.48 -5.87 -24.38
CA SER A 226 -0.33 -6.55 -25.67
C SER A 226 1.14 -6.79 -26.01
N GLN A 227 1.50 -8.01 -26.43
CA GLN A 227 2.85 -8.31 -26.98
C GLN A 227 3.16 -7.40 -28.15
N HIS A 228 2.10 -7.07 -28.90
CA HIS A 228 2.15 -6.04 -29.89
C HIS A 228 2.06 -4.62 -29.28
N PHE A 229 2.60 -4.33 -28.12
CA PHE A 229 2.70 -2.95 -27.61
C PHE A 229 4.03 -2.78 -26.89
N LYS A 230 4.52 -3.88 -26.29
CA LYS A 230 5.88 -4.06 -25.75
C LYS A 230 7.00 -3.69 -26.74
N TRP A 231 6.75 -3.81 -28.05
CA TRP A 231 7.74 -3.55 -29.09
C TRP A 231 7.20 -2.58 -30.16
N ILE A 232 7.28 -1.27 -29.91
CA ILE A 232 7.04 -0.26 -30.96
C ILE A 232 8.32 -0.11 -31.78
N ASN A 233 8.42 -0.88 -32.87
CA ASN A 233 9.53 -0.75 -33.80
C ASN A 233 9.34 0.49 -34.69
N VAL A 234 10.34 1.36 -34.72
CA VAL A 234 10.46 2.45 -35.69
C VAL A 234 11.47 2.02 -36.77
N PRO A 235 10.99 1.64 -37.97
CA PRO A 235 11.87 1.28 -39.09
C PRO A 235 12.92 2.36 -39.32
N TYR A 236 14.16 1.92 -39.51
CA TYR A 236 15.34 2.77 -39.77
C TYR A 236 15.78 3.68 -38.59
N ARG A 237 15.13 3.59 -37.42
CA ARG A 237 15.50 4.33 -36.20
C ARG A 237 15.37 3.44 -34.93
N PRO A 238 16.22 2.41 -34.78
CA PRO A 238 16.18 1.51 -33.62
C PRO A 238 16.58 2.19 -32.29
N ASP A 239 17.17 3.39 -32.37
CA ASP A 239 17.46 4.27 -31.25
C ASP A 239 16.20 4.86 -30.59
N LEU A 240 15.09 4.93 -31.33
CA LEU A 240 13.81 5.43 -30.84
C LEU A 240 13.00 4.30 -30.22
N GLN A 241 12.97 4.27 -28.89
CA GLN A 241 12.27 3.23 -28.12
C GLN A 241 11.34 3.86 -27.08
N THR A 242 10.23 3.18 -26.83
CA THR A 242 9.35 3.50 -25.70
C THR A 242 9.96 3.01 -24.40
N ARG A 243 9.71 3.73 -23.30
CA ARG A 243 10.06 3.29 -21.96
C ARG A 243 8.83 2.64 -21.33
N ILE A 244 8.98 1.43 -20.82
CA ILE A 244 7.86 0.69 -20.21
C ILE A 244 8.06 0.65 -18.70
N THR A 245 7.01 1.01 -17.96
CA THR A 245 6.94 0.87 -16.50
C THR A 245 5.70 0.06 -16.15
N TYR A 246 5.88 -0.94 -15.28
CA TYR A 246 4.80 -1.84 -14.89
C TYR A 246 4.09 -1.34 -13.64
N LEU A 247 2.76 -1.21 -13.71
CA LEU A 247 1.91 -0.78 -12.60
C LEU A 247 1.87 -1.79 -11.45
N ASP A 248 2.22 -3.05 -11.73
CA ASP A 248 2.29 -4.17 -10.79
C ASP A 248 3.12 -3.86 -9.54
N SER A 249 4.17 -3.03 -9.64
CA SER A 249 5.01 -2.66 -8.49
C SER A 249 4.51 -1.44 -7.71
N TYR A 250 3.44 -0.78 -8.18
CA TYR A 250 2.97 0.51 -7.66
C TYR A 250 1.50 0.49 -7.24
N TYR A 251 0.76 -0.61 -7.45
CA TYR A 251 -0.68 -0.66 -7.20
C TYR A 251 -1.08 -0.26 -5.78
N THR A 252 -0.25 -0.56 -4.77
CA THR A 252 -0.51 -0.17 -3.36
C THR A 252 -0.54 1.34 -3.14
N LEU A 253 -0.03 2.14 -4.08
CA LEU A 253 -0.02 3.61 -3.98
C LEU A 253 -1.33 4.25 -4.46
N PHE A 254 -2.11 3.56 -5.30
CA PHE A 254 -3.28 4.14 -5.97
C PHE A 254 -4.52 3.23 -6.05
N MET A 255 -4.39 1.92 -5.80
CA MET A 255 -5.53 1.01 -5.69
C MET A 255 -5.86 0.72 -4.23
N TYR A 256 -7.15 0.51 -3.96
CA TYR A 256 -7.63 0.12 -2.64
C TYR A 256 -8.86 -0.77 -2.73
N ALA A 257 -9.12 -1.50 -1.65
CA ALA A 257 -10.34 -2.24 -1.44
C ALA A 257 -11.27 -1.49 -0.49
N TYR A 258 -12.53 -1.35 -0.88
CA TYR A 258 -13.61 -0.86 -0.04
C TYR A 258 -14.71 -1.92 0.06
N GLY A 259 -14.90 -2.44 1.26
CA GLY A 259 -15.89 -3.49 1.49
C GLY A 259 -15.55 -4.37 2.66
N ARG A 260 -16.53 -5.17 3.09
CA ARG A 260 -16.34 -6.12 4.18
C ARG A 260 -15.36 -7.22 3.77
N GLU A 261 -14.36 -7.44 4.62
CA GLU A 261 -13.46 -8.59 4.56
C GLU A 261 -14.19 -9.84 5.10
N ASN A 262 -14.28 -10.89 4.28
CA ASN A 262 -15.10 -12.08 4.57
C ASN A 262 -14.30 -13.32 4.97
N SER A 263 -12.99 -13.37 4.70
CA SER A 263 -12.12 -14.52 4.98
C SER A 263 -11.78 -14.68 6.46
N ARG A 264 -11.95 -13.64 7.29
CA ARG A 264 -11.54 -13.57 8.72
C ARG A 264 -10.03 -13.71 8.94
N ASP A 265 -9.24 -13.73 7.86
CA ASP A 265 -7.80 -13.91 7.93
C ASP A 265 -7.10 -12.61 8.33
N LYS A 266 -7.69 -11.46 7.99
CA LYS A 266 -7.12 -10.15 8.30
C LYS A 266 -7.43 -9.69 9.71
N LYS A 267 -6.46 -9.04 10.34
CA LYS A 267 -6.69 -8.25 11.56
C LYS A 267 -7.40 -6.97 11.16
N PHE A 268 -8.30 -6.48 12.00
CA PHE A 268 -8.93 -5.18 11.74
C PHE A 268 -8.87 -4.25 12.95
N LEU A 269 -8.69 -2.97 12.66
CA LEU A 269 -8.81 -1.88 13.62
C LEU A 269 -10.19 -1.26 13.44
N GLU A 270 -11.00 -1.31 14.50
CA GLU A 270 -12.32 -0.69 14.55
C GLU A 270 -12.20 0.69 15.25
N ILE A 271 -12.60 1.73 14.54
CA ILE A 271 -12.62 3.11 15.02
C ILE A 271 -14.09 3.56 15.01
N ASN A 272 -14.55 4.11 16.13
CA ASN A 272 -15.94 4.55 16.28
C ASN A 272 -15.99 6.03 16.67
N GLY A 273 -16.94 6.78 16.09
CA GLY A 273 -17.23 8.16 16.47
C GLY A 273 -17.51 9.10 15.29
N ASP A 274 -18.03 10.28 15.61
CA ASP A 274 -18.47 11.27 14.61
C ASP A 274 -17.28 11.85 13.80
N ALA A 275 -16.09 11.88 14.40
CA ALA A 275 -14.85 12.32 13.73
C ALA A 275 -14.43 11.41 12.56
N VAL A 276 -14.98 10.19 12.48
CA VAL A 276 -14.64 9.22 11.43
C VAL A 276 -15.58 9.34 10.22
N GLU A 277 -16.68 10.09 10.37
CA GLU A 277 -17.57 10.44 9.25
C GLU A 277 -16.78 11.21 8.18
N THR A 278 -15.89 12.11 8.59
CA THR A 278 -15.09 12.97 7.73
C THR A 278 -13.89 12.28 7.07
N TRP A 279 -13.59 11.02 7.44
CA TRP A 279 -12.46 10.31 6.86
C TRP A 279 -12.72 9.98 5.40
N ASP A 280 -11.84 10.43 4.51
CA ASP A 280 -11.89 10.17 3.08
C ASP A 280 -10.85 9.13 2.63
N ASN A 281 -10.89 8.75 1.36
CA ASN A 281 -9.97 7.77 0.79
C ASN A 281 -8.51 8.19 0.96
N GLU A 282 -8.22 9.49 0.89
CA GLU A 282 -6.85 9.98 0.86
C GLU A 282 -6.16 9.78 2.19
N GLN A 283 -6.78 10.20 3.30
CA GLN A 283 -6.20 10.09 4.64
C GLN A 283 -5.93 8.63 5.02
N VAL A 284 -6.86 7.76 4.63
CA VAL A 284 -6.77 6.32 4.89
C VAL A 284 -5.63 5.73 4.08
N MET A 285 -5.58 6.00 2.77
CA MET A 285 -4.50 5.56 1.89
C MET A 285 -3.11 6.03 2.36
N GLU A 286 -3.00 7.23 2.93
CA GLU A 286 -1.73 7.73 3.47
C GLU A 286 -1.21 6.88 4.64
N CYS A 287 -2.10 6.44 5.52
CA CYS A 287 -1.74 5.49 6.58
C CYS A 287 -1.18 4.20 5.98
N TYR A 288 -1.89 3.59 5.02
CA TYR A 288 -1.48 2.33 4.39
C TYR A 288 -0.17 2.44 3.62
N MET A 289 0.08 3.55 2.93
CA MET A 289 1.36 3.81 2.25
C MET A 289 2.53 3.87 3.22
N ASN A 290 2.37 4.53 4.36
CA ASN A 290 3.42 4.60 5.38
C ASN A 290 3.73 3.21 5.98
N LEU A 291 2.74 2.32 5.98
CA LEU A 291 2.85 0.93 6.41
C LEU A 291 3.32 -0.02 5.29
N ASN A 292 3.48 0.50 4.06
CA ASN A 292 3.82 -0.25 2.86
C ASN A 292 2.92 -1.49 2.67
N THR A 293 1.60 -1.31 2.82
CA THR A 293 0.61 -2.39 2.74
C THR A 293 -0.57 -1.99 1.87
N PHE A 294 -1.25 -2.97 1.29
CA PHE A 294 -2.44 -2.70 0.47
C PHE A 294 -3.57 -2.15 1.33
N CYS A 295 -4.21 -1.08 0.83
CA CYS A 295 -5.27 -0.37 1.52
C CYS A 295 -6.59 -1.11 1.41
N TRP A 296 -7.11 -1.59 2.54
CA TRP A 296 -8.42 -2.20 2.61
C TRP A 296 -9.17 -1.69 3.83
N TRP A 297 -10.30 -1.03 3.61
CA TRP A 297 -11.13 -0.50 4.68
C TRP A 297 -12.63 -0.62 4.37
N TYR A 298 -13.46 -0.36 5.37
CA TYR A 298 -14.91 -0.44 5.25
C TYR A 298 -15.63 0.45 6.27
N LYS A 299 -16.67 1.16 5.83
CA LYS A 299 -17.62 1.87 6.69
C LYS A 299 -18.93 1.06 6.75
N PRO A 300 -19.13 0.19 7.75
CA PRO A 300 -20.39 -0.57 7.88
C PRO A 300 -21.59 0.34 8.18
N ASP A 301 -21.34 1.48 8.82
CA ASP A 301 -22.32 2.51 9.15
C ASP A 301 -21.63 3.89 9.17
N GLY A 302 -22.39 4.96 9.35
CA GLY A 302 -21.86 6.34 9.38
C GLY A 302 -20.99 6.67 10.60
N HIS A 303 -20.87 5.76 11.57
CA HIS A 303 -20.20 6.02 12.85
C HIS A 303 -19.05 5.04 13.15
N SER A 304 -18.81 4.08 12.27
CA SER A 304 -17.83 3.01 12.45
C SER A 304 -16.94 2.90 11.22
N PHE A 305 -15.67 2.61 11.45
CA PHE A 305 -14.67 2.50 10.42
C PHE A 305 -13.74 1.33 10.71
N HIS A 306 -13.61 0.44 9.74
CA HIS A 306 -12.79 -0.75 9.84
C HIS A 306 -11.62 -0.64 8.89
N MET A 307 -10.40 -0.77 9.41
CA MET A 307 -9.16 -0.88 8.63
C MET A 307 -8.64 -2.31 8.73
N TYR A 308 -8.39 -2.98 7.62
CA TYR A 308 -7.89 -4.36 7.59
C TYR A 308 -6.37 -4.41 7.38
N PHE A 309 -5.70 -5.39 7.99
CA PHE A 309 -4.25 -5.58 7.96
C PHE A 309 -3.90 -7.07 7.96
N ASP A 310 -2.79 -7.44 7.34
CA ASP A 310 -2.37 -8.84 7.19
C ASP A 310 -1.81 -9.42 8.48
N ASN A 311 -1.20 -8.58 9.31
CA ASN A 311 -0.51 -9.03 10.51
C ASN A 311 -0.66 -8.07 11.70
N LEU A 312 -0.21 -8.55 12.87
CA LEU A 312 -0.34 -7.83 14.13
C LEU A 312 0.57 -6.59 14.19
N GLU A 313 1.70 -6.59 13.49
CA GLU A 313 2.64 -5.47 13.47
C GLU A 313 2.05 -4.29 12.71
N GLN A 314 1.56 -4.51 11.49
CA GLN A 314 0.83 -3.52 10.71
C GLN A 314 -0.36 -2.94 11.50
N TRP A 315 -1.15 -3.81 12.13
CA TRP A 315 -2.27 -3.38 12.98
C TRP A 315 -1.82 -2.51 14.16
N ARG A 316 -0.69 -2.83 14.81
CA ARG A 316 -0.13 -2.03 15.93
C ARG A 316 0.36 -0.67 15.44
N GLU A 317 1.11 -0.65 14.34
CA GLU A 317 1.62 0.58 13.73
C GLU A 317 0.48 1.49 13.29
N ALA A 318 -0.54 0.94 12.62
CA ALA A 318 -1.76 1.68 12.27
C ALA A 318 -2.45 2.26 13.49
N LYS A 319 -2.58 1.47 14.56
CA LYS A 319 -3.16 1.94 15.82
C LYS A 319 -2.34 3.08 16.45
N TYR A 320 -1.01 3.01 16.43
CA TYR A 320 -0.17 4.12 16.89
C TYR A 320 -0.32 5.36 16.02
N TRP A 321 -0.38 5.18 14.70
CA TRP A 321 -0.62 6.26 13.74
C TRP A 321 -1.94 6.97 14.04
N VAL A 322 -3.05 6.23 14.21
CA VAL A 322 -4.36 6.82 14.54
C VAL A 322 -4.29 7.61 15.84
N LYS A 323 -3.70 7.06 16.91
CA LYS A 323 -3.58 7.77 18.19
C LYS A 323 -2.70 9.02 18.11
N LYS A 324 -1.71 9.03 17.22
CA LYS A 324 -0.81 10.16 17.02
C LYS A 324 -1.51 11.30 16.29
N ILE A 325 -2.28 10.98 15.24
CA ILE A 325 -2.99 11.98 14.43
C ILE A 325 -4.26 12.48 15.15
N TYR A 326 -4.90 11.61 15.94
CA TYR A 326 -6.15 11.88 16.64
C TYR A 326 -6.00 11.58 18.14
N PRO A 327 -5.43 12.52 18.93
CA PRO A 327 -5.19 12.35 20.36
C PRO A 327 -6.47 12.12 21.18
N GLU A 328 -7.63 12.52 20.66
CA GLU A 328 -8.95 12.32 21.25
C GLU A 328 -9.49 10.89 21.12
N VAL A 329 -8.83 10.01 20.36
CA VAL A 329 -9.25 8.61 20.19
C VAL A 329 -8.89 7.81 21.44
N HIS A 330 -9.93 7.31 22.12
CA HIS A 330 -9.81 6.47 23.31
C HIS A 330 -9.84 4.98 22.94
N GLU A 331 -8.97 4.20 23.57
CA GLU A 331 -8.93 2.75 23.38
C GLU A 331 -9.82 2.03 24.39
N PHE A 332 -10.72 1.17 23.91
CA PHE A 332 -11.56 0.32 24.75
C PHE A 332 -11.08 -1.14 24.71
N GLN A 333 -10.81 -1.75 25.88
CA GLN A 333 -10.34 -3.15 25.96
C GLN A 333 -11.49 -4.14 26.12
N LYS A 334 -12.21 -4.43 25.04
CA LYS A 334 -13.40 -5.31 25.00
C LYS A 334 -13.20 -6.72 25.61
N GLY A 335 -11.98 -7.26 25.59
CA GLY A 335 -11.71 -8.68 25.89
C GLY A 335 -11.14 -9.02 27.29
N ARG A 336 -10.50 -8.09 27.99
CA ARG A 336 -9.85 -8.42 29.29
C ARG A 336 -10.87 -8.70 30.39
N TYR A 337 -12.00 -8.02 30.35
CA TYR A 337 -12.99 -8.08 31.43
C TYR A 337 -13.82 -9.35 31.38
N LEU A 338 -14.18 -9.80 30.18
CA LEU A 338 -14.91 -11.05 29.99
C LEU A 338 -14.06 -12.27 30.42
N MET A 339 -12.74 -12.24 30.15
CA MET A 339 -11.80 -13.26 30.63
C MET A 339 -11.73 -13.32 32.15
N LEU A 340 -11.74 -12.17 32.83
CA LEU A 340 -11.74 -12.13 34.30
C LEU A 340 -13.03 -12.71 34.88
N THR A 341 -14.20 -12.36 34.31
CA THR A 341 -15.50 -12.92 34.71
C THR A 341 -15.56 -14.43 34.48
N PHE A 342 -15.08 -14.94 33.34
CA PHE A 342 -15.04 -16.39 33.08
C PHE A 342 -14.06 -17.13 34.00
N PHE A 343 -12.87 -16.57 34.24
CA PHE A 343 -11.93 -17.11 35.22
C PHE A 343 -12.55 -17.17 36.62
N HIS A 344 -13.28 -16.11 36.99
CA HIS A 344 -14.07 -16.06 38.21
C HIS A 344 -15.12 -17.20 38.26
N ILE A 345 -15.96 -17.35 37.24
CA ILE A 345 -16.95 -18.43 37.21
C ILE A 345 -16.28 -19.81 37.31
N ALA A 346 -15.16 -20.03 36.62
CA ALA A 346 -14.43 -21.30 36.65
C ALA A 346 -13.88 -21.61 38.06
N LEU A 347 -13.31 -20.63 38.77
CA LEU A 347 -12.78 -20.82 40.12
C LEU A 347 -13.90 -21.12 41.13
N HIS A 348 -15.09 -20.53 40.97
CA HIS A 348 -16.26 -20.89 41.79
C HIS A 348 -16.78 -22.31 41.52
N LEU A 349 -16.85 -22.72 40.25
CA LEU A 349 -17.23 -24.10 39.90
C LEU A 349 -16.24 -25.10 40.50
N LEU A 350 -14.94 -24.76 40.47
CA LEU A 350 -13.91 -25.57 41.10
C LEU A 350 -14.15 -25.67 42.62
N LEU A 351 -14.41 -24.57 43.33
CA LEU A 351 -14.74 -24.60 44.76
C LEU A 351 -15.96 -25.48 45.07
N ILE A 352 -17.00 -25.42 44.23
CA ILE A 352 -18.18 -26.29 44.38
C ILE A 352 -17.80 -27.76 44.22
N ILE A 353 -16.97 -28.09 43.23
CA ILE A 353 -16.47 -29.45 43.01
C ILE A 353 -15.66 -29.91 44.23
N PHE A 354 -14.78 -29.07 44.76
CA PHE A 354 -14.00 -29.39 45.96
C PHE A 354 -14.89 -29.70 47.18
N CYS A 355 -16.01 -28.99 47.35
CA CYS A 355 -17.00 -29.31 48.38
C CYS A 355 -17.64 -30.70 48.24
N CYS A 356 -17.69 -31.27 47.03
CA CYS A 356 -18.22 -32.61 46.81
C CYS A 356 -17.23 -33.73 47.17
N PHE A 357 -15.93 -33.44 47.21
CA PHE A 357 -14.88 -34.46 47.38
C PHE A 357 -14.17 -34.42 48.73
N PHE A 358 -14.16 -33.27 49.41
CA PHE A 358 -13.39 -33.07 50.63
C PHE A 358 -14.27 -32.82 51.86
N GLU A 359 -13.80 -33.27 53.02
CA GLU A 359 -14.49 -33.04 54.29
C GLU A 359 -14.43 -31.57 54.70
N ARG A 360 -15.49 -31.09 55.37
CA ARG A 360 -15.68 -29.70 55.79
C ARG A 360 -14.43 -29.06 56.43
N LYS A 361 -13.79 -29.78 57.36
CA LYS A 361 -12.62 -29.30 58.12
C LYS A 361 -11.38 -29.04 57.24
N GLN A 362 -11.30 -29.65 56.07
CA GLN A 362 -10.19 -29.47 55.13
C GLN A 362 -10.40 -28.24 54.22
N LEU A 363 -11.62 -27.70 54.17
CA LEU A 363 -12.02 -26.63 53.26
C LEU A 363 -12.12 -25.24 53.91
N ASP A 364 -12.12 -25.14 55.25
CA ASP A 364 -12.33 -23.87 55.97
C ASP A 364 -11.29 -22.78 55.61
N LEU A 365 -10.01 -23.16 55.51
CA LEU A 365 -8.93 -22.24 55.14
C LEU A 365 -9.03 -21.79 53.67
N GLU A 366 -9.34 -22.71 52.76
CA GLU A 366 -9.51 -22.44 51.34
C GLU A 366 -10.69 -21.49 51.09
N PHE A 367 -11.82 -21.70 51.76
CA PHE A 367 -12.97 -20.79 51.72
C PHE A 367 -12.64 -19.40 52.28
N GLY A 368 -11.86 -19.33 53.37
CA GLY A 368 -11.39 -18.06 53.92
C GLY A 368 -10.51 -17.27 52.96
N ILE A 369 -9.48 -17.91 52.38
CA ILE A 369 -8.59 -17.30 51.37
C ILE A 369 -9.38 -16.87 50.14
N SER A 370 -10.27 -17.75 49.68
CA SER A 370 -11.19 -17.51 48.58
C SER A 370 -12.01 -16.25 48.82
N THR A 371 -12.74 -16.13 49.94
CA THR A 371 -13.55 -14.93 50.25
C THR A 371 -12.75 -13.62 50.23
N ILE A 372 -11.50 -13.63 50.71
CA ILE A 372 -10.62 -12.45 50.65
C ILE A 372 -10.29 -12.10 49.19
N LEU A 373 -9.89 -13.09 48.38
CA LEU A 373 -9.61 -12.90 46.96
C LEU A 373 -10.85 -12.38 46.20
N TRP A 374 -12.03 -12.92 46.50
CA TRP A 374 -13.32 -12.50 45.91
C TRP A 374 -13.82 -11.15 46.37
N PHE A 375 -13.25 -10.56 47.42
CA PHE A 375 -13.48 -9.16 47.77
C PHE A 375 -12.51 -8.24 47.02
N VAL A 376 -11.23 -8.63 46.98
CA VAL A 376 -10.16 -7.81 46.39
C VAL A 376 -10.34 -7.67 44.88
N ILE A 377 -10.64 -8.76 44.16
CA ILE A 377 -10.72 -8.74 42.70
C ILE A 377 -11.86 -7.83 42.19
N PRO A 378 -13.11 -7.93 42.69
CA PRO A 378 -14.18 -7.01 42.32
C PRO A 378 -13.92 -5.56 42.73
N SER A 379 -13.24 -5.34 43.85
CA SER A 379 -12.86 -3.99 44.30
C SER A 379 -11.87 -3.33 43.34
N ILE A 380 -10.82 -4.07 42.94
CA ILE A 380 -9.86 -3.65 41.92
C ILE A 380 -10.57 -3.42 40.59
N TYR A 381 -11.45 -4.34 40.18
CA TYR A 381 -12.24 -4.21 38.95
C TYR A 381 -13.10 -2.95 38.96
N THR A 382 -13.83 -2.70 40.05
CA THR A 382 -14.69 -1.51 40.20
C THR A 382 -13.86 -0.23 40.08
N TYR A 383 -12.69 -0.19 40.74
CA TYR A 383 -11.79 0.96 40.70
C TYR A 383 -11.30 1.28 39.29
N TYR A 384 -10.88 0.27 38.51
CA TYR A 384 -10.37 0.48 37.16
C TYR A 384 -11.46 0.73 36.10
N THR A 385 -12.73 0.38 36.37
CA THR A 385 -13.81 0.44 35.35
C THR A 385 -14.81 1.56 35.57
N ILE A 386 -14.81 2.21 36.74
CA ILE A 386 -15.78 3.27 37.06
C ILE A 386 -15.73 4.43 36.05
N ASP A 387 -14.51 4.86 35.70
CA ASP A 387 -14.26 5.99 34.78
C ASP A 387 -13.86 5.54 33.37
N GLU A 388 -13.90 4.24 33.07
CA GLU A 388 -13.45 3.70 31.76
C GLU A 388 -14.25 4.24 30.57
N LEU A 389 -15.55 4.50 30.77
CA LEU A 389 -16.43 5.02 29.74
C LEU A 389 -16.59 6.55 29.81
N GLY A 390 -15.67 7.25 30.49
CA GLY A 390 -15.75 8.69 30.72
C GLY A 390 -17.00 9.06 31.53
N ASP A 391 -17.75 10.05 31.06
CA ASP A 391 -18.92 10.61 31.77
C ASP A 391 -20.16 9.69 31.81
N ILE A 392 -20.10 8.49 31.22
CA ILE A 392 -21.25 7.57 31.19
C ILE A 392 -21.53 7.00 32.59
N PRO A 393 -22.74 7.23 33.14
CA PRO A 393 -23.11 6.73 34.46
C PRO A 393 -22.97 5.21 34.58
N LEU A 394 -22.58 4.74 35.77
CA LEU A 394 -22.35 3.32 36.06
C LEU A 394 -23.56 2.42 35.73
N PHE A 395 -24.77 2.93 35.98
CA PHE A 395 -26.01 2.18 35.85
C PHE A 395 -26.61 2.15 34.44
N CYS A 396 -25.94 2.78 33.46
CA CYS A 396 -26.37 2.79 32.06
C CYS A 396 -27.85 3.18 31.88
N PRO A 397 -28.30 4.35 32.40
CA PRO A 397 -29.71 4.72 32.36
C PRO A 397 -30.15 4.99 30.91
N SER A 398 -31.38 4.61 30.57
CA SER A 398 -31.92 4.69 29.20
C SER A 398 -32.14 6.11 28.70
N ASN A 399 -32.24 7.09 29.60
CA ASN A 399 -32.41 8.51 29.29
C ASN A 399 -31.07 9.26 29.12
N TYR A 400 -29.93 8.58 29.24
CA TYR A 400 -28.63 9.20 28.97
C TYR A 400 -28.42 9.34 27.45
N PRO A 401 -27.89 10.47 26.97
CA PRO A 401 -27.65 10.71 25.55
C PRO A 401 -26.40 9.95 25.07
N TYR A 402 -26.50 8.63 24.89
CA TYR A 402 -25.40 7.84 24.33
C TYR A 402 -25.11 8.29 22.90
N LYS A 403 -23.82 8.56 22.61
CA LYS A 403 -23.38 8.94 21.27
C LYS A 403 -23.64 7.86 20.22
N ASN A 404 -23.52 6.58 20.60
CA ASN A 404 -23.86 5.46 19.73
C ASN A 404 -24.39 4.26 20.53
N SER A 405 -25.07 3.33 19.85
CA SER A 405 -25.63 2.11 20.45
C SER A 405 -24.56 1.16 21.00
N LYS A 406 -23.34 1.19 20.45
CA LYS A 406 -22.19 0.40 20.94
C LYS A 406 -21.76 0.85 22.35
N LEU A 407 -21.77 2.14 22.65
CA LEU A 407 -21.48 2.68 23.99
C LEU A 407 -22.47 2.17 25.02
N LEU A 408 -23.76 2.12 24.66
CA LEU A 408 -24.80 1.54 25.51
C LEU A 408 -24.50 0.06 25.77
N HIS A 409 -24.19 -0.73 24.74
CA HIS A 409 -23.83 -2.14 24.90
C HIS A 409 -22.57 -2.34 25.75
N LEU A 410 -21.52 -1.52 25.57
CA LEU A 410 -20.31 -1.59 26.40
C LEU A 410 -20.62 -1.26 27.86
N CYS A 411 -21.46 -0.24 28.10
CA CYS A 411 -21.94 0.08 29.44
C CYS A 411 -22.70 -1.11 30.05
N GLN A 412 -23.62 -1.72 29.30
CA GLN A 412 -24.38 -2.90 29.72
C GLN A 412 -23.48 -4.11 30.04
N ILE A 413 -22.41 -4.33 29.26
CA ILE A 413 -21.44 -5.40 29.52
C ILE A 413 -20.65 -5.10 30.81
N ARG A 414 -20.21 -3.86 31.02
CA ARG A 414 -19.51 -3.43 32.23
C ARG A 414 -20.37 -3.64 33.48
N ILE A 415 -21.61 -3.17 33.48
CA ILE A 415 -22.51 -3.33 34.62
C ILE A 415 -22.86 -4.80 34.86
N ALA A 416 -23.07 -5.60 33.81
CA ALA A 416 -23.33 -7.04 33.95
C ALA A 416 -22.13 -7.75 34.61
N ASN A 417 -20.90 -7.47 34.16
CA ASN A 417 -19.68 -8.01 34.77
C ASN A 417 -19.56 -7.59 36.24
N LEU A 418 -19.81 -6.32 36.56
CA LEU A 418 -19.78 -5.82 37.93
C LEU A 418 -20.80 -6.53 38.82
N ILE A 419 -22.06 -6.65 38.37
CA ILE A 419 -23.12 -7.36 39.09
C ILE A 419 -22.72 -8.83 39.32
N CYS A 420 -22.24 -9.52 38.29
CA CYS A 420 -21.78 -10.89 38.41
C CYS A 420 -20.67 -11.03 39.46
N MET A 421 -19.65 -10.19 39.41
CA MET A 421 -18.53 -10.24 40.36
C MET A 421 -19.00 -10.06 41.82
N TRP A 422 -19.87 -9.08 42.08
CA TRP A 422 -20.37 -8.83 43.44
C TRP A 422 -21.36 -9.88 43.95
N ILE A 423 -22.24 -10.42 43.09
CA ILE A 423 -23.13 -11.54 43.46
C ILE A 423 -22.30 -12.74 43.89
N MET A 424 -21.25 -13.06 43.13
CA MET A 424 -20.41 -14.23 43.39
C MET A 424 -19.58 -14.07 44.69
N PHE A 425 -19.15 -12.85 45.02
CA PHE A 425 -18.58 -12.53 46.34
C PHE A 425 -19.60 -12.77 47.47
N VAL A 426 -20.83 -12.29 47.33
CA VAL A 426 -21.87 -12.49 48.35
C VAL A 426 -22.16 -13.97 48.56
N ILE A 427 -22.26 -14.76 47.48
CA ILE A 427 -22.47 -16.21 47.57
C ILE A 427 -21.32 -16.89 48.32
N THR A 428 -20.07 -16.55 48.02
CA THR A 428 -18.91 -17.13 48.73
C THR A 428 -18.81 -16.67 50.18
N LEU A 429 -19.13 -15.41 50.47
CA LEU A 429 -19.20 -14.92 51.85
C LEU A 429 -20.23 -15.72 52.67
N ILE A 430 -21.42 -15.93 52.12
CA ILE A 430 -22.46 -16.74 52.77
C ILE A 430 -21.96 -18.18 52.97
N ALA A 431 -21.34 -18.78 51.95
CA ALA A 431 -20.79 -20.13 52.05
C ALA A 431 -19.71 -20.22 53.14
N THR A 432 -18.78 -19.26 53.22
CA THR A 432 -17.75 -19.21 54.26
C THR A 432 -18.35 -19.04 55.66
N ILE A 433 -19.36 -18.17 55.81
CA ILE A 433 -20.08 -18.03 57.08
C ILE A 433 -20.69 -19.37 57.48
N ILE A 434 -21.39 -20.05 56.55
CA ILE A 434 -21.94 -21.39 56.80
C ILE A 434 -20.84 -22.33 57.25
N MET A 435 -19.71 -22.39 56.53
CA MET A 435 -18.58 -23.26 56.87
C MET A 435 -18.05 -23.02 58.29
N CYS A 436 -17.94 -21.77 58.73
CA CYS A 436 -17.51 -21.40 60.09
C CYS A 436 -18.50 -21.75 61.22
N VAL A 437 -19.79 -21.99 60.92
CA VAL A 437 -20.77 -22.40 61.94
C VAL A 437 -20.53 -23.86 62.35
N PRO A 438 -20.39 -24.20 63.65
CA PRO A 438 -20.24 -25.59 64.07
C PRO A 438 -21.34 -26.50 63.49
N GLU A 439 -20.95 -27.70 63.03
CA GLU A 439 -21.87 -28.61 62.33
C GLU A 439 -23.14 -28.94 63.13
N LYS A 440 -23.01 -29.08 64.45
CA LYS A 440 -24.13 -29.28 65.36
C LYS A 440 -25.15 -28.13 65.28
N THR A 441 -24.67 -26.90 65.39
CA THR A 441 -25.50 -25.68 65.33
C THR A 441 -26.12 -25.47 63.96
N TYR A 442 -25.42 -25.87 62.89
CA TYR A 442 -25.97 -25.85 61.53
C TYR A 442 -27.12 -26.86 61.35
N LYS A 443 -26.94 -28.12 61.81
CA LYS A 443 -27.99 -29.15 61.76
C LYS A 443 -29.24 -28.74 62.54
N ASP A 444 -29.04 -28.15 63.73
CA ASP A 444 -30.11 -27.62 64.57
C ASP A 444 -30.86 -26.46 63.87
N MET A 445 -30.17 -25.58 63.13
CA MET A 445 -30.78 -24.45 62.40
C MET A 445 -31.59 -24.86 61.18
N VAL A 446 -31.18 -25.92 60.48
CA VAL A 446 -31.83 -26.38 59.23
C VAL A 446 -32.95 -27.41 59.53
N GLY A 447 -33.16 -27.76 60.79
CA GLY A 447 -34.19 -28.71 61.21
C GLY A 447 -33.88 -30.15 60.78
N ILE A 448 -32.59 -30.49 60.64
CA ILE A 448 -32.18 -31.86 60.40
C ILE A 448 -32.01 -32.53 61.76
N ASP A 449 -33.10 -33.14 62.24
CA ASP A 449 -33.03 -34.02 63.41
C ASP A 449 -32.07 -35.16 63.10
N ASN A 450 -31.02 -35.32 63.92
CA ASN A 450 -30.20 -36.53 63.93
C ASN A 450 -31.03 -37.66 64.53
N ASP A 451 -32.01 -38.16 63.79
CA ASP A 451 -32.74 -39.36 64.18
C ASP A 451 -32.23 -40.54 63.34
N GLY A 452 -31.19 -41.21 63.86
CA GLY A 452 -30.87 -42.57 63.43
C GLY A 452 -29.40 -42.94 63.28
N ARG A 453 -28.82 -43.34 64.42
CA ARG A 453 -27.82 -44.41 64.63
C ARG A 453 -26.31 -44.16 64.44
N ASP A 454 -25.64 -44.48 65.55
CA ASP A 454 -24.28 -44.99 65.73
C ASP A 454 -23.80 -45.99 64.67
#